data_AF-A0A1V4VWP3-F1
#
_entry.id   AF-A0A1V4VWP3-F1
#
_cell.length_a   1.000
_cell.length_b   1.000
_cell.length_c   1.000
_cell.angle_alpha   90.00
_cell.angle_beta   90.00
_cell.angle_gamma   90.00
#
_symmetry.space_group_name_H-M   'P 1'
#
loop_
_entity.id
_entity.type
_entity.pdbx_description
1 polymer ?
#
loop_
_entity_poly.entity_id
_entity_poly.type
_entity_poly.pdbx_seq_one_letter_code
_entity_poly.pdbx_strand_id
1 'polypeptide(L)'
;MNNKTINWRDELIKIFPETTERTKGEHDEWCPKCNGIGLVRQGNYIVGCTNCYNKGIIKACECGNKVDKPYTICKDCRNRKEYEKEKERFNTAKKIPFDDYEGLFLWNNSVINKDDLKDELYSLIYDGEEPPAYIYATKKQKIFTDIDLVEVVAEKCEGGYEDMDTYFNYEDDDFIKAQELINKWLSKHESVLDVYYEDYGTAVLLDKVIADIRDQNKSVVIKTNGCQDR
;
A
#
# COMPACT_ATOMS: atom_id res chain seq x y z
N MET A 1 -61.73 6.34 -34.16
CA MET A 1 -61.46 4.94 -33.75
C MET A 1 -60.59 4.99 -32.50
N ASN A 2 -61.14 4.61 -31.34
CA ASN A 2 -60.38 4.57 -30.09
C ASN A 2 -59.62 3.23 -30.01
N ASN A 3 -58.31 3.27 -30.22
CA ASN A 3 -57.48 2.11 -29.95
C ASN A 3 -57.39 1.90 -28.43
N LYS A 4 -57.98 0.81 -27.95
CA LYS A 4 -57.78 0.36 -26.57
C LYS A 4 -56.44 -0.36 -26.51
N THR A 5 -55.46 0.23 -25.83
CA THR A 5 -54.21 -0.42 -25.47
C THR A 5 -54.45 -1.23 -24.21
N ILE A 6 -54.36 -2.55 -24.30
CA ILE A 6 -54.42 -3.44 -23.14
C ILE A 6 -52.99 -3.61 -22.61
N ASN A 7 -52.79 -3.37 -21.31
CA ASN A 7 -51.53 -3.67 -20.64
C ASN A 7 -51.47 -5.17 -20.33
N TRP A 8 -50.95 -5.94 -21.28
CA TRP A 8 -50.89 -7.40 -21.20
C TRP A 8 -50.23 -7.95 -19.93
N ARG A 9 -49.32 -7.18 -19.32
CA ARG A 9 -48.67 -7.58 -18.06
C ARG A 9 -49.66 -7.65 -16.90
N ASP A 10 -50.52 -6.65 -16.78
CA ASP A 10 -51.49 -6.57 -15.69
C ASP A 10 -52.57 -7.64 -15.84
N GLU A 11 -52.97 -7.94 -17.09
CA GLU A 11 -53.91 -9.03 -17.37
C GLU A 11 -53.30 -10.41 -17.10
N LEU A 12 -52.02 -10.63 -17.41
CA LEU A 12 -51.33 -11.88 -17.08
C LEU A 12 -51.17 -12.10 -15.57
N ILE A 13 -50.89 -11.05 -14.79
CA ILE A 13 -50.81 -11.12 -13.32
C ILE A 13 -52.16 -11.53 -12.71
N LYS A 14 -53.28 -11.04 -13.26
CA LYS A 14 -54.62 -11.44 -12.80
C LYS A 14 -54.95 -12.89 -13.10
N ILE A 15 -54.46 -13.42 -14.22
CA ILE A 15 -54.80 -14.78 -14.68
C ILE A 15 -53.94 -15.83 -13.96
N PHE A 16 -52.68 -15.51 -13.64
CA PHE A 16 -51.77 -16.44 -12.97
C PHE A 16 -50.99 -15.78 -11.82
N PRO A 17 -51.67 -15.39 -10.73
CA PRO A 17 -51.02 -14.74 -9.59
C PRO A 17 -49.93 -15.65 -9.00
N GLU A 18 -50.16 -16.95 -8.89
CA GLU A 18 -49.20 -17.92 -8.35
C GLU A 18 -47.90 -18.11 -9.17
N THR A 19 -47.87 -17.75 -10.47
CA THR A 19 -46.63 -17.78 -11.27
C THR A 19 -45.95 -16.41 -11.39
N THR A 20 -46.66 -15.34 -11.00
CA THR A 20 -46.15 -13.96 -11.07
C THR A 20 -45.75 -13.41 -9.70
N GLU A 21 -46.28 -13.97 -8.61
CA GLU A 21 -45.80 -13.78 -7.25
C GLU A 21 -44.51 -14.57 -7.04
N ARG A 22 -43.41 -13.85 -6.80
CA ARG A 22 -42.16 -14.46 -6.36
C ARG A 22 -41.98 -14.22 -4.87
N THR A 23 -41.82 -15.30 -4.12
CA THR A 23 -41.45 -15.24 -2.70
C THR A 23 -39.97 -14.91 -2.55
N LYS A 24 -39.67 -13.90 -1.73
CA LYS A 24 -38.30 -13.53 -1.33
C LYS A 24 -37.70 -14.68 -0.50
N GLY A 25 -36.65 -15.32 -1.00
CA GLY A 25 -35.86 -16.26 -0.20
C GLY A 25 -35.04 -15.54 0.89
N GLU A 26 -34.49 -16.29 1.84
CA GLU A 26 -33.72 -15.76 2.98
C GLU A 26 -32.51 -14.89 2.58
N HIS A 27 -32.01 -15.07 1.34
CA HIS A 27 -30.83 -14.38 0.82
C HIS A 27 -31.11 -13.51 -0.42
N ASP A 28 -32.38 -13.36 -0.78
CA ASP A 28 -32.76 -12.50 -1.90
C ASP A 28 -32.89 -11.05 -1.43
N GLU A 29 -32.54 -10.09 -2.29
CA GLU A 29 -32.91 -8.69 -2.09
C GLU A 29 -33.59 -8.14 -3.35
N TRP A 30 -34.60 -7.30 -3.15
CA TRP A 30 -35.28 -6.63 -4.26
C TRP A 30 -34.38 -5.54 -4.84
N CYS A 31 -34.21 -5.52 -6.16
CA CYS A 31 -33.53 -4.42 -6.81
C CYS A 31 -34.40 -3.14 -6.72
N PRO A 32 -33.94 -2.04 -6.10
CA PRO A 32 -34.75 -0.82 -5.92
C PRO A 32 -35.03 -0.08 -7.23
N LYS A 33 -34.36 -0.45 -8.35
CA LYS A 33 -34.56 0.17 -9.66
C LYS A 33 -35.63 -0.50 -10.49
N CYS A 34 -35.70 -1.83 -10.48
CA CYS A 34 -36.61 -2.59 -11.34
C CYS A 34 -37.63 -3.42 -10.57
N ASN A 35 -37.56 -3.43 -9.24
CA ASN A 35 -38.37 -4.27 -8.34
C ASN A 35 -38.34 -5.76 -8.72
N GLY A 36 -37.28 -6.20 -9.39
CA GLY A 36 -37.05 -7.60 -9.73
C GLY A 36 -36.15 -8.29 -8.71
N ILE A 37 -36.33 -9.60 -8.55
CA ILE A 37 -35.38 -10.49 -7.87
C ILE A 37 -34.19 -10.66 -8.81
N GLY A 38 -33.10 -9.97 -8.53
CA GLY A 38 -31.87 -10.06 -9.32
C GLY A 38 -30.61 -9.84 -8.50
N LEU A 39 -30.73 -9.67 -7.19
CA LEU A 39 -29.60 -9.46 -6.31
C LEU A 39 -29.39 -10.73 -5.49
N VAL A 40 -28.36 -11.49 -5.82
CA VAL A 40 -27.91 -12.61 -5.00
C VAL A 40 -26.97 -12.05 -3.94
N ARG A 41 -27.35 -12.17 -2.67
CA ARG A 41 -26.45 -11.88 -1.55
C ARG A 41 -25.39 -12.99 -1.51
N GLN A 42 -24.14 -12.64 -1.79
CA GLN A 42 -23.01 -13.54 -1.59
C GLN A 42 -22.23 -13.03 -0.36
N GLY A 43 -22.49 -13.63 0.80
CA GLY A 43 -21.92 -13.16 2.07
C GLY A 43 -22.28 -11.70 2.39
N ASN A 44 -21.27 -10.83 2.42
CA ASN A 44 -21.41 -9.40 2.74
C ASN A 44 -21.63 -8.49 1.53
N TYR A 45 -21.71 -9.05 0.31
CA TYR A 45 -21.88 -8.25 -0.90
C TYR A 45 -23.16 -8.57 -1.67
N ILE A 46 -23.76 -7.51 -2.22
CA ILE A 46 -24.95 -7.56 -3.07
C ILE A 46 -24.48 -7.27 -4.49
N VAL A 47 -24.62 -8.21 -5.42
CA VAL A 47 -24.19 -8.02 -6.81
C VAL A 47 -25.37 -7.80 -7.72
N GLY A 48 -25.30 -6.67 -8.44
CA GLY A 48 -25.73 -6.52 -9.83
C GLY A 48 -26.99 -7.25 -10.26
N CYS A 49 -28.12 -6.53 -10.24
CA CYS A 49 -29.33 -6.99 -10.91
C CYS A 49 -29.06 -7.21 -12.40
N THR A 50 -29.19 -8.45 -12.88
CA THR A 50 -29.04 -8.83 -14.31
C THR A 50 -30.00 -8.05 -15.20
N ASN A 51 -31.24 -7.83 -14.74
CA ASN A 51 -32.23 -6.98 -15.43
C ASN A 51 -31.87 -5.48 -15.50
N CYS A 52 -30.88 -5.02 -14.71
CA CYS A 52 -30.41 -3.64 -14.72
C CYS A 52 -29.00 -3.50 -15.28
N TYR A 53 -28.49 -4.49 -16.03
CA TYR A 53 -27.12 -4.49 -16.56
C TYR A 53 -26.07 -4.23 -15.45
N ASN A 54 -26.23 -4.88 -14.29
CA ASN A 54 -25.37 -4.70 -13.11
C ASN A 54 -25.43 -3.29 -12.47
N LYS A 55 -26.38 -2.43 -12.85
CA LYS A 55 -26.57 -1.08 -12.27
C LYS A 55 -27.46 -1.06 -11.00
N GLY A 56 -27.79 -2.23 -10.45
CA GLY A 56 -28.50 -2.38 -9.17
C GLY A 56 -27.61 -2.04 -7.96
N ILE A 57 -28.07 -2.35 -6.73
CA ILE A 57 -27.29 -2.09 -5.51
C ILE A 57 -25.99 -2.91 -5.55
N ILE A 58 -24.84 -2.23 -5.41
CA ILE A 58 -23.53 -2.83 -5.15
C ILE A 58 -23.09 -2.35 -3.77
N LYS A 59 -23.39 -3.13 -2.73
CA LYS A 59 -22.74 -3.02 -1.42
C LYS A 59 -21.64 -4.07 -1.43
N ALA A 60 -20.39 -3.68 -1.23
CA ALA A 60 -19.28 -4.62 -1.27
C ALA A 60 -18.36 -4.52 -0.04
N CYS A 61 -18.38 -3.40 0.68
CA CYS A 61 -17.57 -3.24 1.89
C CYS A 61 -18.31 -3.75 3.13
N GLU A 62 -17.56 -4.21 4.14
CA GLU A 62 -18.07 -4.55 5.48
C GLU A 62 -18.88 -3.42 6.13
N CYS A 63 -18.59 -2.15 5.83
CA CYS A 63 -19.37 -1.01 6.33
C CYS A 63 -20.67 -0.73 5.54
N GLY A 64 -20.98 -1.53 4.52
CA GLY A 64 -22.16 -1.34 3.67
C GLY A 64 -21.99 -0.30 2.55
N ASN A 65 -20.83 0.37 2.46
CA ASN A 65 -20.53 1.29 1.37
C ASN A 65 -20.27 0.56 0.05
N LYS A 66 -20.54 1.27 -1.05
CA LYS A 66 -20.16 0.83 -2.40
C LYS A 66 -18.63 0.81 -2.50
N VAL A 67 -18.10 -0.19 -3.20
CA VAL A 67 -16.67 -0.29 -3.49
C VAL A 67 -16.48 -0.19 -4.99
N ASP A 68 -15.45 0.54 -5.40
CA ASP A 68 -15.02 0.58 -6.78
C ASP A 68 -14.26 -0.71 -7.13
N LYS A 69 -14.57 -1.32 -8.28
CA LYS A 69 -13.78 -2.45 -8.77
C LYS A 69 -12.33 -1.98 -8.96
N PRO A 70 -11.32 -2.80 -8.61
CA PRO A 70 -11.38 -4.23 -8.27
C PRO A 70 -11.43 -4.55 -6.76
N TYR A 71 -11.69 -3.58 -5.88
CA TYR A 71 -11.45 -3.78 -4.44
C TYR A 71 -12.62 -4.45 -3.70
N THR A 72 -12.30 -5.16 -2.61
CA THR A 72 -13.26 -5.79 -1.69
C THR A 72 -13.65 -4.90 -0.50
N ILE A 73 -12.89 -3.84 -0.23
CA ILE A 73 -13.10 -2.92 0.90
C ILE A 73 -13.08 -1.48 0.38
N CYS A 74 -14.00 -0.64 0.85
CA CYS A 74 -14.06 0.77 0.49
C CYS A 74 -12.83 1.53 1.02
N LYS A 75 -12.53 2.68 0.41
CA LYS A 75 -11.39 3.53 0.79
C LYS A 75 -11.37 3.84 2.29
N ASP A 76 -12.50 4.25 2.86
CA ASP A 76 -12.56 4.61 4.29
C ASP A 76 -12.25 3.44 5.23
N CYS A 77 -12.79 2.25 4.93
CA CYS A 77 -12.51 1.07 5.75
C CYS A 77 -11.07 0.58 5.60
N ARG A 78 -10.47 0.74 4.41
CA ARG A 78 -9.05 0.46 4.21
C ARG A 78 -8.19 1.40 5.03
N ASN A 79 -8.44 2.71 4.92
CA ASN A 79 -7.72 3.73 5.69
C ASN A 79 -7.88 3.51 7.20
N ARG A 80 -9.08 3.14 7.68
CA ARG A 80 -9.30 2.80 9.09
C ARG A 80 -8.48 1.58 9.51
N LYS A 81 -8.50 0.49 8.74
CA LYS A 81 -7.71 -0.72 9.03
C LYS A 81 -6.21 -0.43 9.00
N GLU A 82 -5.74 0.41 8.09
CA GLU A 82 -4.34 0.85 8.02
C GLU A 82 -3.97 1.70 9.23
N TYR A 83 -4.81 2.66 9.62
CA TYR A 83 -4.62 3.46 10.83
C TYR A 83 -4.59 2.61 12.10
N GLU A 84 -5.48 1.62 12.22
CA GLU A 84 -5.52 0.69 13.35
C GLU A 84 -4.24 -0.16 13.41
N LYS A 85 -3.79 -0.69 12.27
CA LYS A 85 -2.51 -1.43 12.16
C LYS A 85 -1.32 -0.56 12.53
N GLU A 86 -1.28 0.67 12.05
CA GLU A 86 -0.19 1.61 12.34
C GLU A 86 -0.16 1.98 13.82
N LYS A 87 -1.32 2.24 14.41
CA LYS A 87 -1.47 2.46 15.84
C LYS A 87 -1.02 1.25 16.66
N GLU A 88 -1.38 0.04 16.25
CA GLU A 88 -0.96 -1.20 16.91
C GLU A 88 0.56 -1.39 16.82
N ARG A 89 1.16 -1.18 15.64
CA ARG A 89 2.61 -1.21 15.45
C ARG A 89 3.32 -0.22 16.37
N PHE A 90 2.89 1.04 16.37
CA PHE A 90 3.48 2.04 17.24
C PHE A 90 3.33 1.68 18.72
N ASN A 91 2.16 1.19 19.15
CA ASN A 91 1.92 0.81 20.53
C ASN A 91 2.78 -0.38 20.98
N THR A 92 3.07 -1.33 20.09
CA THR A 92 3.88 -2.51 20.39
C THR A 92 5.38 -2.27 20.21
N ALA A 93 5.78 -1.30 19.40
CA ALA A 93 7.17 -0.94 19.18
C ALA A 93 7.87 -0.49 20.47
N LYS A 94 9.16 -0.80 20.60
CA LYS A 94 10.03 -0.20 21.62
C LYS A 94 10.22 1.27 21.28
N LYS A 95 9.91 2.18 22.21
CA LYS A 95 10.14 3.62 22.03
C LYS A 95 11.54 3.95 22.52
N ILE A 96 12.32 4.62 21.67
CA ILE A 96 13.64 5.13 22.05
C ILE A 96 13.74 6.62 21.71
N PRO A 97 14.42 7.42 22.54
CA PRO A 97 14.73 8.80 22.20
C PRO A 97 15.57 8.89 20.93
N PHE A 98 15.38 9.95 20.14
CA PHE A 98 16.19 10.26 18.96
C PHE A 98 17.70 10.25 19.25
N ASP A 99 18.11 10.81 20.40
CA ASP A 99 19.51 10.88 20.78
C ASP A 99 20.15 9.50 21.03
N ASP A 100 19.35 8.50 21.40
CA ASP A 100 19.80 7.15 21.76
C ASP A 100 19.83 6.19 20.55
N TYR A 101 19.36 6.61 19.38
CA TYR A 101 19.40 5.82 18.15
C TYR A 101 20.64 6.16 17.31
N GLU A 102 21.41 5.12 16.99
CA GLU A 102 22.68 5.19 16.24
C GLU A 102 22.57 4.64 14.81
N GLY A 103 21.38 4.19 14.39
CA GLY A 103 21.15 3.67 13.04
C GLY A 103 20.86 4.76 12.02
N LEU A 104 20.67 4.33 10.77
CA LEU A 104 20.19 5.19 9.69
C LEU A 104 18.67 5.30 9.71
N PHE A 105 18.13 6.29 9.01
CA PHE A 105 16.70 6.54 8.90
C PHE A 105 16.23 6.41 7.46
N LEU A 106 14.97 5.98 7.29
CA LEU A 106 14.29 6.06 6.00
C LEU A 106 13.48 7.35 5.94
N TRP A 107 13.75 8.18 4.93
CA TRP A 107 13.07 9.45 4.73
C TRP A 107 12.86 9.70 3.24
N ASN A 108 11.62 9.88 2.79
CA ASN A 108 11.29 10.14 1.39
C ASN A 108 11.95 9.18 0.37
N ASN A 109 12.01 7.88 0.70
CA ASN A 109 12.70 6.82 -0.07
C ASN A 109 14.24 6.88 -0.09
N SER A 110 14.84 7.76 0.70
CA SER A 110 16.28 7.82 0.92
C SER A 110 16.65 7.23 2.28
N VAL A 111 17.87 6.71 2.36
CA VAL A 111 18.50 6.35 3.63
C VAL A 111 19.38 7.51 4.05
N ILE A 112 19.08 8.12 5.19
CA ILE A 112 19.76 9.31 5.67
C ILE A 112 20.34 9.11 7.07
N ASN A 113 21.39 9.86 7.39
CA ASN A 113 21.99 9.83 8.71
C ASN A 113 21.25 10.76 9.69
N LYS A 114 21.70 10.78 10.95
CA LYS A 114 21.08 11.56 12.03
C LYS A 114 21.14 13.07 11.81
N ASP A 115 22.20 13.59 11.21
CA ASP A 115 22.36 15.02 10.96
C ASP A 115 21.54 15.45 9.75
N ASP A 116 21.56 14.67 8.66
CA ASP A 116 20.69 14.91 7.49
C ASP A 116 19.21 14.94 7.90
N LEU A 117 18.77 14.04 8.79
CA LEU A 117 17.39 14.03 9.28
C LEU A 117 17.07 15.29 10.11
N LYS A 118 18.01 15.82 10.88
CA LYS A 118 17.78 17.09 11.59
C LYS A 118 17.58 18.24 10.62
N ASP A 119 18.34 18.28 9.53
CA ASP A 119 18.24 19.30 8.49
C ASP A 119 16.87 19.23 7.78
N GLU A 120 16.39 18.02 7.49
CA GLU A 120 15.04 17.78 6.96
C GLU A 120 13.94 18.26 7.93
N LEU A 121 14.04 17.89 9.22
CA LEU A 121 13.10 18.33 10.25
C LEU A 121 13.13 19.85 10.43
N TYR A 122 14.31 20.47 10.36
CA TYR A 122 14.45 21.92 10.40
C TYR A 122 13.73 22.60 9.24
N SER A 123 13.89 22.05 8.03
CA SER A 123 13.25 22.57 6.83
C SER A 123 11.72 22.52 6.94
N LEU A 124 11.15 21.39 7.36
CA LEU A 124 9.71 21.27 7.63
C LEU A 124 9.22 22.32 8.63
N ILE A 125 9.90 22.48 9.76
CA ILE A 125 9.52 23.43 10.80
C ILE A 125 9.62 24.88 10.29
N TYR A 126 10.66 25.19 9.51
CA TYR A 126 10.87 26.52 8.94
C TYR A 126 9.76 26.89 7.94
N ASP A 127 9.34 25.93 7.11
CA ASP A 127 8.27 26.09 6.13
C ASP A 127 6.86 26.08 6.76
N GLY A 128 6.77 25.87 8.09
CA GLY A 128 5.51 25.85 8.84
C GLY A 128 4.75 24.52 8.74
N GLU A 129 5.42 23.46 8.30
CA GLU A 129 4.89 22.10 8.25
C GLU A 129 5.08 21.40 9.61
N GLU A 130 4.17 20.46 9.93
CA GLU A 130 4.28 19.68 11.16
C GLU A 130 5.14 18.43 10.90
N PRO A 131 6.32 18.31 11.53
CA PRO A 131 7.12 17.10 11.41
C PRO A 131 6.44 15.90 12.08
N PRO A 132 6.77 14.66 11.65
CA PRO A 132 6.24 13.47 12.30
C PRO A 132 6.74 13.36 13.75
N ALA A 133 5.87 12.89 14.66
CA ALA A 133 6.23 12.72 16.07
C ALA A 133 7.25 11.58 16.31
N TYR A 134 7.27 10.60 15.42
CA TYR A 134 8.19 9.47 15.44
C TYR A 134 8.47 8.97 14.04
N ILE A 135 9.54 8.20 13.91
CA ILE A 135 9.85 7.39 12.73
C ILE A 135 10.26 6.00 13.21
N TYR A 136 10.09 4.98 12.38
CA TYR A 136 10.60 3.67 12.72
C TYR A 136 12.12 3.62 12.54
N ALA A 137 12.78 2.84 13.38
CA ALA A 137 14.17 2.46 13.14
C ALA A 137 14.30 1.75 11.79
N THR A 138 15.51 1.60 11.29
CA THR A 138 15.78 0.82 10.09
C THR A 138 16.34 -0.56 10.43
N LYS A 139 15.89 -1.56 9.67
CA LYS A 139 16.54 -2.86 9.59
C LYS A 139 17.28 -2.95 8.26
N LYS A 140 18.51 -3.42 8.33
CA LYS A 140 19.39 -3.66 7.20
C LYS A 140 19.18 -5.07 6.68
N GLN A 141 18.92 -5.23 5.39
CA GLN A 141 18.85 -6.53 4.72
C GLN A 141 19.78 -6.54 3.51
N LYS A 142 20.70 -7.48 3.50
CA LYS A 142 21.54 -7.74 2.34
C LYS A 142 20.69 -8.45 1.29
N ILE A 143 20.48 -7.81 0.14
CA ILE A 143 19.71 -8.42 -0.97
C ILE A 143 20.65 -9.05 -1.99
N PHE A 144 21.76 -8.40 -2.32
CA PHE A 144 22.77 -9.00 -3.18
C PHE A 144 23.78 -9.76 -2.33
N THR A 145 23.48 -11.02 -2.06
CA THR A 145 24.38 -11.96 -1.40
C THR A 145 25.34 -12.61 -2.39
N ASP A 146 24.87 -12.86 -3.59
CA ASP A 146 25.52 -13.62 -4.65
C ASP A 146 24.90 -13.28 -6.01
N ILE A 147 25.68 -13.51 -7.07
CA ILE A 147 25.21 -13.49 -8.46
C ILE A 147 25.73 -14.79 -9.05
N ASP A 148 24.83 -15.73 -9.29
CA ASP A 148 25.16 -16.99 -9.97
C ASP A 148 25.03 -16.81 -11.48
N LEU A 149 26.16 -16.87 -12.20
CA LEU A 149 26.16 -16.75 -13.64
C LEU A 149 25.40 -17.89 -14.34
N VAL A 150 25.29 -19.07 -13.72
CA VAL A 150 24.50 -20.19 -14.27
C VAL A 150 23.02 -19.80 -14.27
N GLU A 151 22.51 -19.27 -13.15
CA GLU A 151 21.13 -18.78 -13.06
C GLU A 151 20.89 -17.63 -14.05
N VAL A 152 21.84 -16.69 -14.16
CA VAL A 152 21.74 -15.57 -15.12
C VAL A 152 21.64 -16.07 -16.57
N VAL A 153 22.42 -17.09 -16.95
CA VAL A 153 22.34 -17.68 -18.30
C VAL A 153 21.01 -18.41 -18.48
N ALA A 154 20.60 -19.22 -17.50
CA ALA A 154 19.35 -19.97 -17.54
C ALA A 154 18.12 -19.05 -17.70
N GLU A 155 18.06 -17.94 -16.94
CA GLU A 155 16.99 -16.93 -17.07
C GLU A 155 16.94 -16.31 -18.48
N LYS A 156 18.09 -16.12 -19.14
CA LYS A 156 18.13 -15.63 -20.53
C LYS A 156 17.72 -16.70 -21.54
N CYS A 157 17.87 -17.97 -21.20
CA CYS A 157 17.44 -19.10 -22.01
C CYS A 157 15.93 -19.39 -21.90
N GLU A 158 15.21 -18.86 -20.90
CA GLU A 158 13.75 -19.08 -20.76
C GLU A 158 12.92 -18.66 -21.99
N GLY A 159 13.40 -17.69 -22.77
CA GLY A 159 12.76 -17.26 -24.03
C GLY A 159 13.16 -18.09 -25.26
N GLY A 160 14.04 -19.07 -25.08
CA GLY A 160 14.59 -19.94 -26.10
C GLY A 160 13.79 -21.22 -26.30
N TYR A 161 14.45 -22.21 -26.90
CA TYR A 161 13.95 -23.58 -26.99
C TYR A 161 14.31 -24.37 -25.73
N GLU A 162 13.59 -25.48 -25.48
CA GLU A 162 13.52 -26.17 -24.17
C GLU A 162 14.88 -26.60 -23.58
N ASP A 163 15.87 -26.90 -24.42
CA ASP A 163 17.20 -27.37 -24.01
C ASP A 163 18.33 -26.37 -24.32
N MET A 164 18.01 -25.10 -24.59
CA MET A 164 18.99 -24.09 -25.00
C MET A 164 20.12 -23.86 -23.98
N ASP A 165 19.81 -23.94 -22.69
CA ASP A 165 20.78 -23.77 -21.60
C ASP A 165 21.80 -24.94 -21.55
N THR A 166 21.41 -26.14 -21.98
CA THR A 166 22.26 -27.34 -21.96
C THR A 166 23.43 -27.28 -22.94
N TYR A 167 23.39 -26.35 -23.90
CA TYR A 167 24.46 -26.13 -24.87
C TYR A 167 25.60 -25.24 -24.33
N PHE A 168 25.44 -24.65 -23.14
CA PHE A 168 26.49 -23.84 -22.51
C PHE A 168 27.48 -24.72 -21.73
N ASN A 169 28.77 -24.47 -21.94
CA ASN A 169 29.84 -25.12 -21.18
C ASN A 169 30.14 -24.32 -19.90
N TYR A 170 29.44 -24.62 -18.81
CA TYR A 170 29.67 -23.98 -17.50
C TYR A 170 30.99 -24.38 -16.84
N GLU A 171 31.66 -25.42 -17.34
CA GLU A 171 32.99 -25.85 -16.90
C GLU A 171 34.13 -25.14 -17.66
N ASP A 172 33.80 -24.23 -18.58
CA ASP A 172 34.80 -23.45 -19.31
C ASP A 172 35.63 -22.56 -18.37
N ASP A 173 36.95 -22.54 -18.56
CA ASP A 173 37.89 -21.78 -17.71
C ASP A 173 37.56 -20.28 -17.66
N ASP A 174 37.10 -19.69 -18.78
CA ASP A 174 36.73 -18.28 -18.82
C ASP A 174 35.41 -18.02 -18.07
N PHE A 175 34.47 -18.96 -18.10
CA PHE A 175 33.21 -18.87 -17.35
C PHE A 175 33.47 -18.94 -15.83
N ILE A 176 34.26 -19.91 -15.38
CA ILE A 176 34.67 -20.04 -13.98
C ILE A 176 35.37 -18.77 -13.51
N LYS A 177 36.32 -18.26 -14.31
CA LYS A 177 37.04 -17.02 -14.00
C LYS A 177 36.12 -15.80 -13.95
N ALA A 178 35.09 -15.74 -14.79
CA ALA A 178 34.09 -14.67 -14.73
C ALA A 178 33.31 -14.71 -13.41
N GLN A 179 32.87 -15.89 -12.97
CA GLN A 179 32.20 -16.07 -11.68
C GLN A 179 33.09 -15.63 -10.51
N GLU A 180 34.37 -16.02 -10.52
CA GLU A 180 35.34 -15.58 -9.49
C GLU A 180 35.51 -14.06 -9.46
N LEU A 181 35.58 -13.41 -10.62
CA LEU A 181 35.70 -11.96 -10.71
C LEU A 181 34.46 -11.24 -10.17
N ILE A 182 33.26 -11.76 -10.43
CA ILE A 182 32.00 -11.24 -9.87
C ILE A 182 31.98 -11.39 -8.35
N ASN A 183 32.33 -12.56 -7.82
CA ASN A 183 32.41 -12.80 -6.38
C ASN A 183 33.41 -11.84 -5.71
N LYS A 184 34.57 -11.63 -6.35
CA LYS A 184 35.58 -10.66 -5.89
C LYS A 184 35.09 -9.21 -5.98
N TRP A 185 34.28 -8.88 -6.98
CA TRP A 185 33.67 -7.55 -7.09
C TRP A 185 32.62 -7.34 -6.00
N LEU A 186 31.74 -8.32 -5.74
CA LEU A 186 30.71 -8.26 -4.69
C LEU A 186 31.31 -8.07 -3.30
N SER A 187 32.35 -8.83 -2.95
CA SER A 187 33.04 -8.71 -1.66
C SER A 187 33.70 -7.35 -1.44
N LYS A 188 34.10 -6.63 -2.50
CA LYS A 188 34.62 -5.25 -2.40
C LYS A 188 33.54 -4.20 -2.17
N HIS A 189 32.29 -4.50 -2.53
CA HIS A 189 31.18 -3.55 -2.54
C HIS A 189 30.05 -3.95 -1.58
N GLU A 190 30.39 -4.75 -0.57
CA GLU A 190 29.40 -5.37 0.33
C GLU A 190 28.45 -4.37 1.01
N SER A 191 28.89 -3.13 1.27
CA SER A 191 28.11 -2.11 1.98
C SER A 191 27.14 -1.29 1.12
N VAL A 192 27.31 -1.25 -0.21
CA VAL A 192 26.43 -0.48 -1.11
C VAL A 192 25.26 -1.30 -1.66
N LEU A 193 25.24 -2.59 -1.34
CA LEU A 193 24.26 -3.56 -1.82
C LEU A 193 23.14 -3.87 -0.82
N ASP A 194 23.15 -3.15 0.29
CA ASP A 194 22.19 -3.31 1.35
C ASP A 194 20.92 -2.51 1.07
N VAL A 195 19.78 -3.13 1.34
CA VAL A 195 18.49 -2.45 1.33
C VAL A 195 18.03 -2.25 2.76
N TYR A 196 17.47 -1.07 3.01
CA TYR A 196 16.97 -0.68 4.30
C TYR A 196 15.44 -0.72 4.27
N TYR A 197 14.86 -1.29 5.33
CA TYR A 197 13.43 -1.33 5.54
C TYR A 197 13.10 -0.73 6.90
N GLU A 198 11.85 -0.31 7.08
CA GLU A 198 11.36 0.05 8.40
C GLU A 198 11.38 -1.16 9.33
N ASP A 199 11.94 -0.97 10.53
CA ASP A 199 11.83 -1.85 11.66
C ASP A 199 10.66 -1.41 12.55
N TYR A 200 9.49 -1.99 12.29
CA TYR A 200 8.29 -1.75 13.09
C TYR A 200 8.43 -2.21 14.56
N GLY A 201 9.53 -2.89 14.93
CA GLY A 201 9.83 -3.25 16.31
C GLY A 201 10.34 -2.09 17.16
N THR A 202 10.84 -1.01 16.55
CA THR A 202 11.44 0.13 17.26
C THR A 202 10.97 1.46 16.66
N ALA A 203 10.37 2.32 17.48
CA ALA A 203 9.98 3.67 17.12
C ALA A 203 10.94 4.68 17.78
N VAL A 204 11.54 5.54 16.96
CA VAL A 204 12.42 6.63 17.38
C VAL A 204 11.57 7.88 17.56
N LEU A 205 11.50 8.37 18.80
CA LEU A 205 10.69 9.54 19.17
C LEU A 205 11.44 10.83 18.82
N LEU A 206 10.76 11.72 18.09
CA LEU A 206 11.32 12.97 17.57
C LEU A 206 10.94 14.21 18.41
N ASP A 207 10.09 14.05 19.43
CA ASP A 207 9.52 15.17 20.22
C ASP A 207 10.59 16.13 20.74
N LYS A 208 11.68 15.59 21.30
CA LYS A 208 12.76 16.39 21.88
C LYS A 208 13.53 17.17 20.83
N VAL A 209 13.96 16.52 19.74
CA VAL A 209 14.72 17.18 18.67
C VAL A 209 13.87 18.24 17.95
N ILE A 210 12.57 17.97 17.76
CA ILE A 210 11.61 18.94 17.21
C ILE A 210 11.47 20.16 18.14
N ALA A 211 11.36 19.93 19.46
CA ALA A 211 11.31 21.02 20.43
C ALA A 211 12.59 21.87 20.42
N ASP A 212 13.76 21.22 20.41
CA ASP A 212 15.05 21.88 20.36
C ASP A 212 15.20 22.76 19.09
N ILE A 213 14.79 22.26 17.93
CA ILE A 213 14.78 23.02 16.67
C ILE A 213 13.84 24.23 16.75
N ARG A 214 12.62 24.04 17.27
CA ARG A 214 11.64 25.14 17.42
C ARG A 214 12.16 26.26 18.33
N ASP A 215 12.87 25.93 19.40
CA ASP A 215 13.41 26.91 20.33
C ASP A 215 14.63 27.65 19.77
N GLN A 216 15.44 26.99 18.93
CA GLN A 216 16.48 27.65 18.14
C GLN A 216 15.89 28.69 17.17
N ASN A 217 14.80 28.34 16.46
CA ASN A 217 14.16 29.25 15.52
C ASN A 217 13.57 30.51 16.20
N LYS A 218 12.93 30.36 17.36
CA LYS A 218 12.45 31.51 18.15
C LYS A 218 13.59 32.47 18.52
N SER A 219 14.74 31.91 18.90
CA SER A 219 15.92 32.69 19.31
C SER A 219 16.53 33.48 18.16
N VAL A 220 16.43 32.98 16.92
CA VAL A 220 16.89 33.68 15.71
C VAL A 220 15.97 34.85 15.34
N VAL A 221 14.65 34.64 15.35
CA VAL A 221 13.65 35.67 15.00
C VAL A 221 13.70 36.87 15.95
N ILE A 222 13.96 36.64 17.24
CA ILE A 222 14.09 37.73 18.22
C ILE A 222 15.34 38.59 17.94
N LYS A 223 16.44 37.99 17.47
CA LYS A 223 17.68 38.71 17.14
C LYS A 223 17.56 39.54 15.87
N THR A 224 16.83 39.07 14.86
CA THR A 224 16.65 39.81 13.60
C THR A 224 15.73 41.01 13.76
N ASN A 225 14.68 40.89 14.59
CA ASN A 225 13.75 42.01 14.84
C ASN A 225 14.37 43.07 15.76
N GLY A 226 15.31 42.72 16.64
CA GLY A 226 16.04 43.66 17.50
C GLY A 226 17.08 44.53 16.78
N CYS A 227 17.38 44.26 15.50
CA CYS A 227 18.32 45.03 14.69
C CYS A 227 17.64 46.01 13.72
N GLN A 228 16.30 45.97 13.55
CA GLN A 228 15.58 46.90 12.68
C GLN A 228 15.08 48.17 13.40
N ASP A 229 15.18 48.23 14.73
CA ASP A 229 14.77 49.38 15.55
C ASP A 229 15.96 50.18 16.14
N ARG A 230 17.12 50.22 15.47
CA ARG A 230 18.24 51.09 15.85
C ARG A 230 18.79 51.89 14.68
#